data_AF-A0A2G6C9E5-F1
#
_entry.id   AF-A0A2G6C9E5-F1
#
_cell.length_a   1.000
_cell.length_b   1.000
_cell.length_c   1.000
_cell.angle_alpha   90.00
_cell.angle_beta   90.00
_cell.angle_gamma   90.00
#
_symmetry.space_group_name_H-M   'P 1'
#
loop_
_entity.id
_entity.type
_entity.pdbx_description
1 polymer ?
#
loop_
_entity_poly.entity_id
_entity_poly.type
_entity_poly.pdbx_seq_one_letter_code
_entity_poly.pdbx_strand_id
1 'polypeptide(L)'
;PRLCITGLVRTMFDPRSNLSRDVSEQLQNFFKDKLYSTSIPRNIRLAEAPSHGVPVLTYDKNSRGALAYLALAAEMLRKVNKEEAGEAVW
;
A
#
# COMPACT_ATOMS: atom_id res chain seq x y z
N PRO A 1 -13.86 2.52 22.68
CA PRO A 1 -12.90 2.66 21.57
C PRO A 1 -13.57 3.30 20.33
N ARG A 2 -12.98 4.36 19.76
CA ARG A 2 -13.45 4.96 18.49
C ARG A 2 -12.70 4.27 17.34
N LEU A 3 -13.38 3.38 16.62
CA LEU A 3 -12.86 2.72 15.42
C LEU A 3 -12.81 3.72 14.27
N CYS A 4 -11.69 3.78 13.56
CA CYS A 4 -11.51 4.60 12.37
C CYS A 4 -10.78 3.83 11.26
N ILE A 5 -10.92 4.31 10.03
CA ILE A 5 -10.19 3.81 8.87
C ILE A 5 -8.86 4.58 8.79
N THR A 6 -7.75 3.89 9.01
CA THR A 6 -6.39 4.46 8.89
C THR A 6 -6.02 4.79 7.44
N GLY A 7 -6.46 3.97 6.49
CA GLY A 7 -6.23 4.22 5.08
C GLY A 7 -6.59 3.05 4.18
N LEU A 8 -6.55 3.29 2.88
CA LEU A 8 -6.83 2.31 1.83
C LEU A 8 -5.55 2.05 1.05
N VAL A 9 -5.26 0.78 0.76
CA VAL A 9 -4.12 0.36 -0.08
C VAL A 9 -4.62 -0.40 -1.29
N ARG A 10 -4.06 -0.09 -2.46
CA ARG A 10 -4.35 -0.81 -3.70
C ARG A 10 -3.40 -2.00 -3.82
N THR A 11 -3.94 -3.22 -3.81
CA THR A 11 -3.16 -4.46 -3.93
C THR A 11 -3.36 -5.14 -5.27
N MET A 12 -2.38 -5.95 -5.68
CA MET A 12 -2.37 -6.64 -6.97
C MET A 12 -2.55 -5.66 -8.16
N PHE A 13 -2.09 -4.42 -8.00
CA PHE A 13 -2.28 -3.35 -8.98
C PHE A 13 -1.52 -3.65 -10.27
N ASP A 14 -2.18 -3.43 -11.41
CA ASP A 14 -1.59 -3.55 -12.74
C ASP A 14 -1.87 -2.27 -13.55
N PRO A 15 -0.87 -1.41 -13.80
CA PRO A 15 -1.06 -0.16 -14.53
C PRO A 15 -1.42 -0.35 -16.02
N ARG A 16 -1.27 -1.58 -16.54
CA ARG A 16 -1.63 -1.93 -17.93
C ARG A 16 -3.12 -2.25 -18.09
N SER A 17 -3.82 -2.51 -16.99
CA SER A 17 -5.25 -2.76 -16.97
C SER A 17 -6.02 -1.45 -16.89
N ASN A 18 -6.85 -1.16 -17.89
CA ASN A 18 -7.75 0.01 -17.89
C ASN A 18 -8.64 0.01 -16.64
N LEU A 19 -9.24 -1.14 -16.32
CA LEU A 19 -10.06 -1.29 -15.12
C LEU A 19 -9.28 -0.93 -13.84
N SER A 20 -8.03 -1.36 -13.71
CA SER A 20 -7.22 -1.03 -12.54
C SER A 20 -6.94 0.47 -12.44
N ARG A 21 -6.76 1.14 -13.58
CA ARG A 21 -6.56 2.59 -13.65
C ARG A 21 -7.84 3.34 -13.28
N ASP A 22 -8.96 2.98 -13.89
CA ASP A 22 -10.26 3.63 -13.66
C ASP A 22 -10.68 3.52 -12.18
N VAL A 23 -10.54 2.32 -11.59
CA VAL A 23 -10.79 2.09 -10.16
C VAL A 23 -9.84 2.92 -9.29
N SER A 24 -8.56 2.99 -9.66
CA SER A 24 -7.57 3.78 -8.93
C SER A 24 -7.90 5.27 -8.94
N GLU A 25 -8.33 5.82 -10.08
CA GLU A 25 -8.74 7.22 -10.20
C GLU A 25 -9.99 7.52 -9.37
N GLN A 26 -10.99 6.64 -9.40
CA GLN A 26 -12.17 6.75 -8.54
C GLN A 26 -11.76 6.75 -7.06
N LEU A 27 -10.96 5.78 -6.62
CA LEU A 27 -10.50 5.72 -5.24
C LEU A 27 -9.78 7.01 -4.81
N GLN A 28 -8.93 7.57 -5.68
CA GLN A 28 -8.21 8.81 -5.40
C GLN A 28 -9.17 10.00 -5.23
N ASN A 29 -10.19 10.10 -6.09
CA ASN A 29 -11.18 11.18 -6.04
C ASN A 29 -12.08 11.11 -4.79
N PHE A 30 -12.50 9.90 -4.41
CA PHE A 30 -13.41 9.69 -3.28
C PHE A 30 -12.70 9.71 -1.92
N PHE A 31 -11.57 9.03 -1.79
CA PHE A 31 -10.91 8.81 -0.50
C PHE A 31 -9.76 9.77 -0.22
N LYS A 32 -9.25 10.49 -1.24
CA LYS A 32 -8.24 11.56 -1.11
C LYS A 32 -7.09 11.14 -0.18
N ASP A 33 -6.93 11.82 0.94
CA ASP A 33 -5.84 11.63 1.90
C ASP A 33 -5.91 10.27 2.63
N LYS A 34 -7.02 9.55 2.56
CA LYS A 34 -7.13 8.18 3.10
C LYS A 34 -6.55 7.13 2.16
N LEU A 35 -6.41 7.42 0.86
CA LEU A 35 -5.74 6.50 -0.06
C LEU A 35 -4.23 6.63 0.10
N TYR A 36 -3.53 5.51 0.34
CA TYR A 36 -2.08 5.51 0.28
C TYR A 36 -1.62 5.71 -1.17
N SER A 37 -0.61 6.56 -1.35
CA SER A 37 0.03 6.82 -2.64
C SER A 37 0.74 5.56 -3.14
N THR A 38 1.27 4.76 -2.23
CA THR A 38 1.87 3.45 -2.54
C THR A 38 0.82 2.44 -3.00
N SER A 39 1.11 1.72 -4.09
CA SER A 39 0.34 0.56 -4.53
C SER A 39 1.21 -0.70 -4.49
N ILE A 40 0.62 -1.84 -4.14
CA ILE A 40 1.30 -3.13 -4.16
C ILE A 40 1.05 -3.77 -5.53
N PRO A 41 2.06 -3.87 -6.40
CA PRO A 41 1.88 -4.36 -7.75
C PRO A 41 1.66 -5.88 -7.75
N ARG A 42 1.03 -6.39 -8.81
CA ARG A 42 1.07 -7.84 -9.09
C ARG A 42 2.52 -8.25 -9.36
N ASN A 43 3.06 -9.16 -8.55
CA ASN A 43 4.46 -9.55 -8.59
C ASN A 43 4.64 -11.06 -8.30
N ILE A 44 5.42 -11.75 -9.13
CA ILE A 44 5.65 -13.21 -9.01
C ILE A 44 6.38 -13.56 -7.71
N ARG A 45 7.44 -12.82 -7.35
CA ARG A 45 8.21 -13.07 -6.12
C ARG A 45 7.35 -12.92 -4.87
N LEU A 46 6.45 -11.93 -4.87
CA LEU A 46 5.48 -11.74 -3.79
C LEU A 46 4.49 -12.92 -3.67
N ALA A 47 4.09 -13.53 -4.79
CA ALA A 47 3.22 -14.71 -4.81
C ALA A 47 3.95 -16.02 -4.43
N GLU A 48 5.26 -16.12 -4.71
CA GLU A 48 6.09 -17.29 -4.36
C GLU A 48 6.47 -17.32 -2.88
N ALA A 49 6.75 -16.17 -2.27
CA ALA A 49 7.26 -16.08 -0.90
C ALA A 49 6.46 -16.87 0.15
N PRO A 50 5.10 -16.86 0.15
CA PRO A 50 4.29 -17.66 1.07
C PRO A 50 4.55 -19.18 0.95
N SER A 51 4.76 -19.70 -0.26
CA SER A 51 5.06 -21.12 -0.49
C SER A 51 6.42 -21.54 0.09
N HIS A 52 7.34 -20.58 0.27
CA HIS A 52 8.62 -20.78 0.94
C HIS A 52 8.57 -20.48 2.44
N GLY A 53 7.41 -20.12 2.99
CA GLY A 53 7.23 -19.83 4.42
C GLY A 53 8.00 -18.60 4.92
N VAL A 54 8.40 -17.69 4.02
CA VAL A 54 9.19 -16.51 4.36
C VAL A 54 8.53 -15.22 3.86
N PRO A 55 8.70 -14.08 4.53
CA PRO A 55 8.26 -12.79 4.01
C PRO A 55 8.95 -12.44 2.69
N VAL A 56 8.30 -11.65 1.84
CA VAL A 56 8.87 -11.20 0.55
C VAL A 56 10.19 -10.44 0.73
N LEU A 57 10.37 -9.74 1.85
CA LEU A 57 11.60 -9.03 2.21
C LEU A 57 12.78 -9.98 2.37
N THR A 58 12.55 -11.18 2.91
CA THR A 58 13.55 -12.22 3.07
C THR A 58 13.71 -13.04 1.80
N TYR A 59 12.62 -13.32 1.09
CA TYR A 59 12.62 -14.08 -0.16
C TYR A 59 13.37 -13.36 -1.29
N ASP A 60 13.01 -12.11 -1.56
CA ASP A 60 13.69 -11.26 -2.54
C ASP A 60 13.47 -9.78 -2.20
N LYS A 61 14.41 -9.22 -1.43
CA LYS A 61 14.42 -7.81 -0.99
C LYS A 61 14.43 -6.79 -2.13
N ASN A 62 14.92 -7.16 -3.32
CA ASN A 62 15.02 -6.27 -4.46
C ASN A 62 13.81 -6.39 -5.40
N SER A 63 12.90 -7.32 -5.12
CA SER A 63 11.67 -7.46 -5.89
C SER A 63 10.80 -6.19 -5.80
N ARG A 64 10.07 -5.89 -6.87
CA ARG A 64 9.11 -4.77 -6.87
C ARG A 64 8.06 -4.89 -5.75
N GLY A 65 7.68 -6.11 -5.37
CA GLY A 65 6.77 -6.35 -4.25
C GLY A 65 7.39 -5.96 -2.91
N ALA A 66 8.62 -6.40 -2.63
CA ALA A 66 9.35 -6.03 -1.41
C ALA A 66 9.54 -4.52 -1.27
N LEU A 67 10.00 -3.87 -2.34
CA LEU A 67 10.18 -2.41 -2.36
C LEU A 67 8.86 -1.66 -2.14
N ALA A 68 7.75 -2.14 -2.70
CA ALA A 68 6.43 -1.55 -2.49
C ALA A 68 5.95 -1.67 -1.03
N TYR A 69 6.21 -2.80 -0.36
CA TYR A 69 5.90 -2.94 1.07
C TYR A 69 6.76 -2.02 1.94
N LEU A 70 8.04 -1.83 1.63
CA LEU A 70 8.89 -0.87 2.34
C LEU A 70 8.41 0.57 2.15
N ALA A 71 8.03 0.94 0.93
CA ALA A 71 7.46 2.25 0.64
C ALA A 71 6.15 2.48 1.40
N LEU A 72 5.27 1.46 1.45
CA LEU A 72 4.01 1.51 2.19
C LEU A 72 4.25 1.67 3.69
N ALA A 73 5.18 0.91 4.27
CA ALA A 73 5.54 1.03 5.69
C ALA A 73 6.04 2.44 6.01
N ALA A 74 6.91 3.00 5.18
CA ALA A 74 7.40 4.36 5.35
C ALA A 74 6.27 5.41 5.25
N GLU A 75 5.33 5.23 4.33
CA GLU A 75 4.15 6.10 4.18
C GLU A 75 3.22 6.02 5.39
N MET A 76 2.97 4.82 5.89
CA MET A 76 2.14 4.57 7.07
C MET A 76 2.74 5.21 8.33
N LEU A 77 4.04 5.04 8.57
CA LEU A 77 4.74 5.68 9.70
C LEU A 77 4.66 7.21 9.63
N ARG A 78 4.83 7.80 8.44
CA ARG A 78 4.66 9.25 8.28
C ARG A 78 3.26 9.74 8.65
N LYS A 79 2.21 8.99 8.29
CA LYS A 79 0.83 9.34 8.65
C LYS A 79 0.59 9.22 10.16
N VAL A 80 1.04 8.12 10.78
CA VAL A 80 0.90 7.90 12.22
C VAL A 80 1.58 9.01 13.01
N ASN A 81 2.82 9.37 12.66
CA ASN A 81 3.54 10.44 13.33
C ASN A 81 2.83 11.81 13.18
N LYS A 82 2.15 12.05 12.06
CA LYS A 82 1.39 13.27 11.82
C LYS A 82 0.13 13.33 12.70
N GLU A 83 -0.57 12.21 12.85
CA GLU A 83 -1.71 12.09 13.75
C GLU A 83 -1.31 12.29 15.22
N GLU A 84 -0.17 11.74 15.64
CA GLU A 84 0.37 11.91 17.00
C GLU A 84 0.83 13.35 17.29
N ALA A 85 1.33 14.06 16.28
CA ALA A 85 1.73 15.47 16.38
C ALA A 85 0.54 16.45 16.49
N GLY A 86 -0.70 15.96 16.50
CA GLY A 86 -1.90 16.79 16.62
C GLY A 86 -2.26 17.58 15.37
N GLU A 87 -1.57 17.36 14.26
CA GLU A 87 -2.01 17.82 12.95
C GLU A 87 -3.19 16.95 12.54
N ALA A 88 -4.41 17.50 12.69
CA ALA A 88 -5.64 16.81 12.33
C ALA A 88 -5.55 16.30 10.88
N VAL A 89 -5.35 14.99 10.72
CA VAL A 89 -5.44 14.28 9.44
C VAL A 89 -6.89 13.81 9.29
N TRP A 90 -7.83 14.74 9.17
CA TRP A 90 -9.25 14.43 8.93
C TRP A 90 -9.82 15.31 7.84
#